data_AF-A0A523XK29-F1
#
_entry.id   AF-A0A523XK29-F1
#
_cell.length_a   1.000
_cell.length_b   1.000
_cell.length_c   1.000
_cell.angle_alpha   90.00
_cell.angle_beta   90.00
_cell.angle_gamma   90.00
#
_symmetry.space_group_name_H-M   'P 1'
#
loop_
_entity.id
_entity.type
_entity.pdbx_description
1 polymer ?
#
loop_
_entity_poly.entity_id
_entity_poly.type
_entity_poly.pdbx_seq_one_letter_code
_entity_poly.pdbx_strand_id
1 'polypeptide(L)'
;MKVKILILSDIHSQNITLLNILHSAKNLKKPPTHCLIAGDITNFGTIADMDQILNTVNDYFKNVFFVIGNCDPYARNEEFETKAINVESKIQEIEFFKIIG
;
A
#
# COMPACT_ATOMS: atom_id res chain seq x y z
N MET A 1 -23.24 2.48 4.87
CA MET A 1 -22.23 1.42 4.65
C MET A 1 -21.02 1.73 5.53
N LYS A 2 -20.42 0.76 6.25
CA LYS A 2 -19.21 1.02 7.05
C LYS A 2 -17.99 0.71 6.19
N VAL A 3 -17.03 1.62 6.14
CA VAL A 3 -15.80 1.40 5.37
C VAL A 3 -14.71 0.94 6.30
N LYS A 4 -13.93 -0.01 5.78
CA LYS A 4 -12.79 -0.60 6.45
C LYS A 4 -11.58 -0.49 5.55
N ILE A 5 -10.52 0.02 6.12
CA ILE A 5 -9.23 0.23 5.48
C ILE A 5 -8.23 -0.59 6.30
N LEU A 6 -7.40 -1.39 5.63
CA LEU A 6 -6.20 -1.93 6.25
C LEU A 6 -5.11 -0.86 6.16
N ILE A 7 -4.47 -0.55 7.27
CA ILE A 7 -3.35 0.39 7.30
C ILE A 7 -2.09 -0.40 7.63
N LEU A 8 -1.08 -0.27 6.78
CA LEU A 8 0.24 -0.88 6.90
C LEU A 8 1.30 0.24 6.95
N SER A 9 2.45 -0.06 7.51
CA SER A 9 3.64 0.79 7.56
C SER A 9 4.83 -0.12 7.90
N ASP A 10 6.05 0.32 7.62
CA ASP A 10 7.28 -0.41 7.98
C ASP A 10 7.28 -1.87 7.50
N ILE A 11 6.93 -2.09 6.23
CA ILE A 11 6.93 -3.43 5.63
C ILE A 11 8.36 -3.94 5.52
N HIS A 12 9.33 -3.07 5.19
CA HIS A 12 10.77 -3.40 5.07
C HIS A 12 11.04 -4.69 4.29
N SER A 13 10.34 -4.89 3.17
CA SER A 13 10.42 -6.10 2.32
C SER A 13 10.14 -7.44 3.04
N GLN A 14 9.44 -7.44 4.18
CA GLN A 14 9.10 -8.65 4.96
C GLN A 14 7.96 -9.44 4.29
N ASN A 15 8.20 -9.98 3.09
CA ASN A 15 7.19 -10.56 2.20
C ASN A 15 6.35 -11.68 2.83
N ILE A 16 6.96 -12.56 3.63
CA ILE A 16 6.24 -13.66 4.30
C ILE A 16 5.26 -13.10 5.35
N THR A 17 5.73 -12.16 6.16
CA THR A 17 4.91 -11.49 7.19
C THR A 17 3.77 -10.71 6.53
N LEU A 18 4.08 -9.96 5.47
CA LEU A 18 3.09 -9.24 4.67
C LEU A 18 1.99 -10.18 4.17
N LEU A 19 2.36 -11.29 3.51
CA LEU A 19 1.39 -12.28 3.01
C LEU A 19 0.52 -12.87 4.11
N ASN A 20 1.07 -13.15 5.29
CA ASN A 20 0.29 -13.63 6.43
C ASN A 20 -0.74 -12.60 6.92
N ILE A 21 -0.36 -11.32 6.95
CA ILE A 21 -1.28 -10.22 7.29
C ILE A 21 -2.38 -10.09 6.24
N LEU A 22 -2.02 -10.09 4.96
CA LEU A 22 -2.96 -9.98 3.83
C LEU A 22 -3.98 -11.13 3.81
N HIS A 23 -3.51 -12.37 4.00
CA HIS A 23 -4.39 -13.55 4.14
C HIS A 23 -5.32 -13.42 5.34
N SER A 24 -4.81 -12.98 6.48
CA SER A 24 -5.61 -12.80 7.69
C SER A 24 -6.69 -11.73 7.49
N ALA A 25 -6.36 -10.61 6.86
CA ALA A 25 -7.30 -9.52 6.57
C ALA A 25 -8.42 -9.97 5.62
N LYS A 26 -8.08 -10.74 4.58
CA LYS A 26 -9.04 -11.30 3.61
C LYS A 26 -10.05 -12.26 4.25
N ASN A 27 -9.63 -13.00 5.27
CA ASN A 27 -10.44 -14.01 5.96
C ASN A 27 -11.32 -13.45 7.10
N LEU A 28 -11.30 -12.14 7.35
CA LEU A 28 -12.19 -11.51 8.34
C LEU A 28 -13.66 -11.62 7.89
N LYS A 29 -14.60 -11.77 8.85
CA LYS A 29 -16.06 -11.78 8.58
C LYS A 29 -16.55 -10.58 7.74
N LYS A 30 -15.86 -9.45 7.85
CA LYS A 30 -16.08 -8.23 7.04
C LYS A 30 -14.69 -7.69 6.66
N PRO A 31 -14.10 -8.14 5.54
CA PRO A 31 -12.75 -7.79 5.16
C PRO A 31 -12.66 -6.32 4.71
N PRO A 32 -11.51 -5.65 4.90
CA PRO A 32 -11.26 -4.35 4.31
C PRO A 32 -11.19 -4.43 2.78
N THR A 33 -11.69 -3.40 2.10
CA THR A 33 -11.66 -3.30 0.63
C THR A 33 -10.58 -2.36 0.12
N HIS A 34 -9.97 -1.59 1.01
CA HIS A 34 -8.94 -0.60 0.72
C HIS A 34 -7.73 -0.80 1.62
N CYS A 35 -6.55 -0.45 1.13
CA CYS A 35 -5.31 -0.46 1.87
C CYS A 35 -4.59 0.90 1.78
N LEU A 36 -4.00 1.34 2.88
CA LEU A 36 -3.07 2.46 2.93
C LEU A 36 -1.72 1.95 3.45
N ILE A 37 -0.63 2.27 2.76
CA ILE A 37 0.73 1.93 3.18
C ILE A 37 1.48 3.24 3.49
N ALA A 38 1.83 3.43 4.76
CA ALA A 38 2.45 4.64 5.27
C ALA A 38 3.98 4.52 5.31
N GLY A 39 4.61 4.42 4.13
CA GLY A 39 6.06 4.43 3.97
C GLY A 39 6.80 3.16 4.43
N ASP A 40 8.11 3.18 4.20
CA ASP A 40 9.07 2.12 4.49
C ASP A 40 8.60 0.75 3.98
N ILE A 41 8.25 0.73 2.70
CA ILE A 41 7.71 -0.43 1.99
C ILE A 41 8.81 -1.45 1.75
N THR A 42 9.94 -0.96 1.24
CA THR A 42 11.15 -1.70 0.96
C THR A 42 12.18 -1.49 2.07
N ASN A 43 13.25 -2.28 2.05
CA ASN A 43 14.43 -2.08 2.90
C ASN A 43 15.64 -1.71 2.03
N PHE A 44 15.73 -0.42 1.66
CA PHE A 44 16.73 0.10 0.71
C PHE A 44 16.69 -0.64 -0.64
N GLY A 45 15.47 -0.91 -1.12
CA GLY A 45 15.22 -1.67 -2.34
C GLY A 45 15.26 -0.81 -3.61
N THR A 46 15.07 -1.48 -4.74
CA THR A 46 14.88 -0.86 -6.06
C THR A 46 13.41 -0.53 -6.33
N ILE A 47 13.13 0.26 -7.36
CA ILE A 47 11.77 0.52 -7.84
C ILE A 47 11.05 -0.80 -8.17
N ALA A 48 11.75 -1.75 -8.78
CA ALA A 48 11.19 -3.07 -9.08
C ALA A 48 10.81 -3.87 -7.83
N ASP A 49 11.60 -3.79 -6.75
CA ASP A 49 11.26 -4.43 -5.47
C ASP A 49 9.99 -3.80 -4.88
N MET A 50 9.88 -2.47 -4.95
CA MET A 50 8.72 -1.73 -4.50
C MET A 50 7.47 -2.10 -5.31
N ASP A 51 7.56 -2.15 -6.64
CA ASP A 51 6.47 -2.56 -7.54
C ASP A 51 6.00 -3.98 -7.25
N GLN A 52 6.92 -4.92 -7.00
CA GLN A 52 6.56 -6.29 -6.63
C GLN A 52 5.74 -6.34 -5.34
N ILE A 53 6.13 -5.57 -4.31
CA ILE A 53 5.40 -5.50 -3.04
C ILE A 53 4.03 -4.84 -3.24
N LEU A 54 3.97 -3.69 -3.93
CA LEU A 54 2.72 -2.98 -4.19
C LEU A 54 1.74 -3.81 -5.03
N ASN A 55 2.23 -4.54 -6.03
CA ASN A 55 1.43 -5.45 -6.85
C ASN A 55 0.92 -6.63 -6.03
N THR A 56 1.73 -7.18 -5.12
CA THR A 56 1.29 -8.21 -4.17
C THR A 56 0.14 -7.71 -3.29
N VAL A 57 0.18 -6.46 -2.82
CA VAL A 57 -0.91 -5.87 -2.02
C VAL A 57 -2.15 -5.58 -2.88
N ASN A 58 -1.98 -5.12 -4.12
CA ASN A 58 -3.09 -4.86 -5.05
C ASN A 58 -3.96 -6.10 -5.33
N ASP A 59 -3.39 -7.31 -5.29
CA ASP A 59 -4.16 -8.54 -5.48
C ASP A 59 -5.22 -8.79 -4.38
N TYR A 60 -5.15 -8.07 -3.25
CA TYR A 60 -6.02 -8.22 -2.10
C TYR A 60 -7.06 -7.11 -1.93
N PHE A 61 -6.86 -5.95 -2.57
CA PHE A 61 -7.65 -4.75 -2.31
C PHE A 61 -8.13 -4.10 -3.60
N LYS A 62 -9.29 -3.44 -3.52
CA LYS A 62 -9.82 -2.68 -4.66
C LYS A 62 -8.97 -1.44 -4.95
N ASN A 63 -8.56 -0.74 -3.89
CA ASN A 63 -7.68 0.42 -3.99
C ASN A 63 -6.55 0.27 -2.96
N VAL A 64 -5.33 0.55 -3.39
CA VAL A 64 -4.14 0.65 -2.54
C VAL A 64 -3.57 2.04 -2.69
N PHE A 65 -3.33 2.71 -1.57
CA PHE A 65 -2.71 4.02 -1.50
C PHE A 65 -1.39 3.91 -0.78
N PHE A 66 -0.39 4.69 -1.19
CA PHE A 66 0.89 4.68 -0.50
C PHE A 66 1.60 6.03 -0.54
N VAL A 67 2.43 6.25 0.46
CA VAL A 67 3.50 7.26 0.49
C VAL A 67 4.83 6.54 0.61
N ILE A 68 5.93 7.22 0.28
CA ILE A 68 7.27 6.64 0.39
C ILE A 68 7.90 6.96 1.75
N GLY A 69 8.72 6.05 2.26
CA GLY A 69 9.56 6.27 3.44
C GLY A 69 11.03 6.47 3.08
N ASN A 70 11.89 6.61 4.09
CA ASN A 70 13.32 6.82 3.87
C ASN A 70 14.05 5.55 3.39
N CYS A 71 13.47 4.37 3.61
CA CYS A 71 14.02 3.11 3.11
C CYS A 71 13.60 2.83 1.66
N ASP A 72 12.68 3.63 1.10
CA ASP A 72 12.15 3.43 -0.23
C ASP A 72 13.00 4.13 -1.31
N PRO A 73 13.04 3.56 -2.54
CA PRO A 73 13.68 4.24 -3.66
C PRO A 73 12.96 5.56 -3.94
N TYR A 74 13.72 6.65 -4.06
CA TYR A 74 13.18 7.90 -4.56
C TYR A 74 12.89 7.75 -6.05
N ALA A 75 11.61 7.88 -6.43
CA ALA A 75 11.18 7.80 -7.82
C ALA A 75 10.00 8.73 -8.06
N ARG A 76 9.88 9.20 -9.31
CA ARG A 76 8.68 9.92 -9.76
C ARG A 76 7.54 8.95 -9.88
N ASN A 77 6.32 9.48 -9.78
CA ASN A 77 5.13 8.65 -9.84
C ASN A 77 4.99 7.87 -11.17
N GLU A 78 5.47 8.43 -12.29
CA GLU A 78 5.48 7.76 -13.59
C GLU A 78 6.44 6.56 -13.69
N GLU A 79 7.36 6.39 -12.74
CA GLU A 79 8.36 5.30 -12.77
C GLU A 79 7.83 4.00 -12.13
N PHE A 80 6.71 4.06 -11.40
CA PHE A 80 6.13 2.88 -10.75
C PHE A 80 5.27 2.08 -11.72
N GLU A 81 5.59 0.79 -11.88
CA GLU A 81 4.82 -0.17 -12.67
C GLU A 81 3.77 -0.89 -11.79
N THR A 82 2.90 -0.10 -11.14
CA THR A 82 1.84 -0.62 -10.26
C THR A 82 0.51 0.12 -10.41
N LYS A 83 -0.58 -0.56 -9.99
CA LYS A 83 -1.91 0.05 -9.87
C LYS A 83 -2.12 0.79 -8.54
N ALA A 84 -1.17 0.66 -7.59
CA ALA A 84 -1.26 1.37 -6.34
C ALA A 84 -1.10 2.88 -6.59
N ILE A 85 -1.82 3.69 -5.82
CA ILE A 85 -1.92 5.13 -6.03
C ILE A 85 -0.94 5.81 -5.07
N ASN A 86 0.10 6.42 -5.63
CA ASN A 86 1.01 7.27 -4.86
C ASN A 86 0.31 8.59 -4.49
N VAL A 87 0.15 8.81 -3.18
CA VAL A 87 -0.49 9.99 -2.59
C VAL A 87 0.49 10.96 -1.96
N GLU A 88 1.80 10.80 -2.19
CA GLU A 88 2.85 11.71 -1.72
C GLU A 88 2.55 13.16 -2.12
N SER A 89 2.50 14.04 -1.13
CA SER A 89 2.19 15.47 -1.29
C SER A 89 0.85 15.74 -2.00
N LYS A 90 -0.14 14.87 -1.82
CA LYS A 90 -1.45 14.94 -2.49
C LYS A 90 -2.59 14.69 -1.53
N ILE A 91 -3.76 15.21 -1.89
CA ILE A 91 -5.04 14.86 -1.28
C ILE A 91 -5.79 13.97 -2.27
N GLN A 92 -6.06 12.73 -1.87
CA GLN A 92 -6.87 11.79 -2.65
C GLN A 92 -8.26 11.67 -2.03
N GLU A 93 -9.28 12.06 -2.78
CA GLU A 93 -10.68 11.92 -2.36
C GLU A 93 -11.23 10.54 -2.72
N ILE A 94 -11.96 9.93 -1.78
CA ILE A 94 -12.62 8.63 -1.97
C ILE A 94 -13.99 8.70 -1.31
N GLU A 95 -15.06 8.77 -2.10
CA GLU A 95 -16.48 8.78 -1.68
C GLU A 95 -16.80 9.51 -0.36
N PHE A 96 -16.53 8.88 0.80
CA PHE A 96 -16.85 9.33 2.15
C PHE A 96 -15.62 9.73 3.01
N PHE A 97 -14.39 9.73 2.48
CA PHE A 97 -13.17 10.15 3.19
C PHE A 97 -12.11 10.74 2.25
N LYS A 98 -11.09 11.38 2.83
CA LYS A 98 -9.92 11.89 2.13
C LYS A 98 -8.66 11.27 2.72
N ILE A 99 -7.70 10.96 1.87
CA ILE A 99 -6.35 10.54 2.24
C ILE A 99 -5.44 11.73 2.00
N ILE A 100 -4.61 12.06 3.00
CA ILE A 100 -3.61 13.14 2.93
C ILE A 100 -2.26 12.45 3.07
N GLY A 101 -1.40 12.63 2.07
CA GLY A 101 -0.01 12.18 2.05
C GLY A 101 0.91 13.29 1.61
#